data_AF-Q74K35-F1
#
_entry.id   AF-Q74K35-F1
#
_cell.length_a   1.000
_cell.length_b   1.000
_cell.length_c   1.000
_cell.angle_alpha   90.00
_cell.angle_beta   90.00
_cell.angle_gamma   90.00
#
_symmetry.space_group_name_H-M   'P 1'
#
loop_
_entity.id
_entity.type
_entity.pdbx_description
1 polymer ?
#
loop_
_entity_poly.entity_id
_entity_poly.type
_entity_poly.pdbx_seq_one_letter_code
_entity_poly.pdbx_strand_id
1 'polypeptide(L)'
;MIHMNGIKGTIDNKLSGEIDVLPTLLHLLGISNKNYIQFGQDLFSKQYRQVVVFRNGTIVTPKYIIIGGKGIKGTIYNHQTREKITKFNKKQKVEIAKLVEYGRTSLHYSDLLNNHNLLRFYTPAGFIPTNPNEFDYKINYQKMLQLRKELGNKSTSLYSQHKGTTTDLYTTDASEIDKDEINNIPENIQSATSEKNKNNQNSSPGKDNLDK
;
A
#
# COMPACT_ATOMS: atom_id res chain seq x y z
N MET A 1 -12.54 4.23 -3.47
CA MET A 1 -12.92 4.79 -4.79
C MET A 1 -11.72 4.69 -5.71
N ILE A 2 -11.88 4.19 -6.93
CA ILE A 2 -10.81 4.12 -7.94
C ILE A 2 -11.29 4.93 -9.14
N HIS A 3 -10.47 5.87 -9.60
CA HIS A 3 -10.72 6.64 -10.81
C HIS A 3 -9.64 6.33 -11.84
N MET A 4 -10.05 5.98 -13.07
CA MET A 4 -9.15 5.70 -14.18
C MET A 4 -9.79 6.17 -15.48
N ASN A 5 -9.08 7.03 -16.22
CA ASN A 5 -9.54 7.57 -17.49
C ASN A 5 -9.78 6.44 -18.51
N GLY A 6 -10.86 6.55 -19.29
CA GLY A 6 -11.18 5.58 -20.33
C GLY A 6 -11.87 4.30 -19.84
N ILE A 7 -12.20 4.18 -18.55
CA ILE A 7 -12.94 3.05 -17.99
C ILE A 7 -14.31 3.53 -17.48
N LYS A 8 -15.37 2.78 -17.80
CA LYS A 8 -16.71 3.05 -17.27
C LYS A 8 -16.78 2.66 -15.79
N GLY A 9 -17.13 3.62 -14.94
CA GLY A 9 -17.34 3.37 -13.51
C GLY A 9 -18.53 2.47 -13.20
N THR A 10 -18.49 1.81 -12.06
CA THR A 10 -19.60 1.03 -11.49
C THR A 10 -19.56 1.10 -9.97
N ILE A 11 -20.72 0.93 -9.33
CA ILE A 11 -20.79 0.62 -7.91
C ILE A 11 -20.59 -0.90 -7.78
N ASP A 12 -19.48 -1.33 -7.18
CA ASP A 12 -19.23 -2.74 -6.89
C ASP A 12 -19.49 -3.00 -5.40
N ASN A 13 -20.49 -3.84 -5.12
CA ASN A 13 -20.91 -4.19 -3.76
C ASN A 13 -20.24 -5.48 -3.24
N LYS A 14 -19.22 -6.00 -3.94
CA LYS A 14 -18.45 -7.15 -3.45
C LYS A 14 -17.83 -6.83 -2.10
N LEU A 15 -17.90 -7.79 -1.20
CA LEU A 15 -17.21 -7.69 0.08
C LEU A 15 -15.71 -7.83 -0.14
N SER A 16 -14.95 -6.80 0.23
CA SER A 16 -13.50 -6.70 0.01
C SER A 16 -12.71 -6.14 1.18
N GLY A 17 -11.40 -6.43 1.21
CA GLY A 17 -10.46 -5.92 2.22
C GLY A 17 -9.37 -5.04 1.61
N GLU A 18 -8.63 -4.33 2.47
CA GLU A 18 -7.53 -3.43 2.07
C GLU A 18 -6.40 -4.17 1.33
N ILE A 19 -6.13 -5.42 1.72
CA ILE A 19 -5.07 -6.25 1.11
C ILE A 19 -5.32 -6.56 -0.37
N ASP A 20 -6.56 -6.43 -0.84
CA ASP A 20 -6.96 -6.66 -2.23
C ASP A 20 -6.61 -5.46 -3.14
N VAL A 21 -6.24 -4.31 -2.58
CA VAL A 21 -5.96 -3.09 -3.36
C VAL A 21 -4.70 -3.25 -4.23
N LEU A 22 -3.59 -3.71 -3.65
CA LEU A 22 -2.32 -3.87 -4.39
C LEU A 22 -2.45 -4.79 -5.62
N PRO A 23 -2.95 -6.04 -5.51
CA PRO A 23 -3.12 -6.90 -6.68
C PRO A 23 -4.06 -6.30 -7.73
N THR A 24 -5.12 -5.61 -7.30
CA THR A 24 -6.05 -4.91 -8.20
C THR A 24 -5.35 -3.80 -8.99
N LEU A 25 -4.55 -2.97 -8.33
CA LEU A 25 -3.80 -1.89 -8.98
C LEU A 25 -2.76 -2.43 -9.96
N LEU A 26 -2.03 -3.50 -9.60
CA LEU A 26 -1.06 -4.12 -10.50
C LEU A 26 -1.74 -4.61 -11.79
N HIS A 27 -2.89 -5.28 -11.68
CA HIS A 27 -3.61 -5.77 -12.85
C HIS A 27 -4.21 -4.64 -13.71
N LEU A 28 -4.71 -3.56 -13.11
CA LEU A 28 -5.16 -2.37 -13.84
C LEU A 28 -4.02 -1.73 -14.65
N LEU A 29 -2.80 -1.77 -14.12
CA LEU A 29 -1.58 -1.28 -14.80
C LEU A 29 -0.98 -2.30 -15.79
N GLY A 30 -1.62 -3.47 -15.97
CA GLY A 30 -1.11 -4.53 -16.86
C GLY A 30 0.11 -5.29 -16.31
N ILE A 31 0.40 -5.18 -15.02
CA ILE A 31 1.53 -5.83 -14.36
C ILE A 31 1.08 -7.16 -13.77
N SER A 32 1.72 -8.26 -14.18
CA SER A 32 1.48 -9.57 -13.59
C SER A 32 2.05 -9.67 -12.19
N ASN A 33 1.22 -10.04 -11.21
CA ASN A 33 1.64 -10.25 -9.83
C ASN A 33 1.91 -11.74 -9.49
N LYS A 34 1.91 -12.65 -10.47
CA LYS A 34 1.97 -14.11 -10.26
C LYS A 34 3.16 -14.57 -9.39
N ASN A 35 4.30 -13.89 -9.53
CA ASN A 35 5.52 -14.21 -8.78
C ASN A 35 5.68 -13.38 -7.50
N TYR A 36 4.68 -12.59 -7.10
CA TYR A 36 4.74 -11.83 -5.85
C TYR A 36 4.03 -12.59 -4.73
N ILE A 37 4.60 -12.54 -3.53
CA ILE A 37 3.94 -13.05 -2.33
C ILE A 37 2.92 -12.00 -1.88
N GLN A 38 1.64 -12.27 -2.14
CA GLN A 38 0.52 -11.40 -1.79
C GLN A 38 -0.63 -12.23 -1.20
N PHE A 39 -1.32 -11.69 -0.20
CA PHE A 39 -2.44 -12.37 0.46
C PHE A 39 -3.82 -11.91 -0.04
N GLY A 40 -3.88 -10.74 -0.68
CA GLY A 40 -5.08 -10.25 -1.33
C GLY A 40 -5.26 -10.80 -2.74
N GLN A 41 -6.41 -10.48 -3.33
CA GLN A 41 -6.79 -10.89 -4.68
C GLN A 41 -7.26 -9.67 -5.48
N ASP A 42 -7.12 -9.72 -6.80
CA ASP A 42 -7.69 -8.70 -7.68
C ASP A 42 -9.23 -8.70 -7.59
N LEU A 43 -9.80 -7.55 -7.22
CA LEU A 43 -11.24 -7.32 -7.03
C LEU A 43 -12.06 -7.51 -8.31
N PHE A 44 -11.45 -7.28 -9.47
CA PHE A 44 -12.11 -7.37 -10.77
C PHE A 44 -11.96 -8.75 -11.42
N SER A 45 -11.19 -9.65 -10.80
CA SER A 45 -11.08 -11.04 -11.25
C SER A 45 -12.40 -11.79 -11.10
N LYS A 46 -12.74 -12.60 -12.11
CA LYS A 46 -13.89 -13.53 -12.04
C LYS A 46 -13.73 -14.60 -10.95
N GLN A 47 -12.51 -14.82 -10.48
CA GLN A 47 -12.17 -15.80 -9.44
C GLN A 47 -12.09 -15.17 -8.04
N TYR A 48 -12.41 -13.88 -7.90
CA TYR A 48 -12.33 -13.17 -6.63
C TYR A 48 -13.19 -13.83 -5.55
N ARG A 49 -12.56 -14.18 -4.42
CA ARG A 49 -13.26 -14.75 -3.25
C ARG A 49 -13.60 -13.66 -2.26
N GLN A 50 -14.90 -13.44 -2.06
CA GLN A 50 -15.46 -12.50 -1.08
C GLN A 50 -15.33 -13.05 0.36
N VAL A 51 -14.10 -13.18 0.85
CA VAL A 51 -13.79 -13.60 2.22
C VAL A 51 -12.84 -12.59 2.81
N VAL A 52 -13.35 -11.76 3.71
CA VAL A 52 -12.57 -10.74 4.41
C VAL A 52 -12.22 -11.27 5.79
N VAL A 53 -10.92 -11.29 6.09
CA VAL A 53 -10.36 -11.77 7.36
C VAL A 53 -9.82 -10.57 8.13
N PHE A 54 -10.38 -10.31 9.30
CA PHE A 54 -9.90 -9.27 10.19
C PHE A 54 -8.74 -9.78 11.03
N ARG A 55 -7.91 -8.84 11.52
CA ARG A 55 -6.72 -9.16 12.31
C ARG A 55 -7.01 -9.94 13.59
N ASN A 56 -8.20 -9.73 14.20
CA ASN A 56 -8.63 -10.48 15.39
C ASN A 56 -9.21 -11.87 15.08
N GLY A 57 -9.10 -12.35 13.83
CA GLY A 57 -9.63 -13.62 13.37
C GLY A 57 -11.11 -13.59 12.99
N THR A 58 -11.80 -12.45 13.09
CA THR A 58 -13.17 -12.32 12.57
C THR A 58 -13.19 -12.51 11.05
N ILE A 59 -14.17 -13.25 10.54
CA ILE A 59 -14.29 -13.56 9.11
C ILE A 59 -15.65 -13.10 8.64
N VAL A 60 -15.66 -12.28 7.59
CA VAL A 60 -16.87 -11.78 6.95
C VAL A 60 -16.92 -12.36 5.54
N THR A 61 -18.05 -12.95 5.19
CA THR A 61 -18.35 -13.50 3.87
C THR A 61 -19.77 -13.12 3.49
N PRO A 62 -20.20 -13.19 2.23
CA PRO A 62 -21.58 -12.93 1.87
C PRO A 62 -22.62 -13.71 2.68
N LYS A 63 -22.28 -14.87 3.28
CA LYS A 63 -23.24 -15.68 4.07
C LYS A 63 -23.08 -15.54 5.57
N TYR A 64 -21.86 -15.36 6.06
CA TYR A 64 -21.53 -15.50 7.48
C TYR A 64 -20.65 -14.36 7.98
N ILE A 65 -20.91 -13.95 9.22
CA ILE A 65 -20.00 -13.16 10.04
C ILE A 65 -19.57 -14.06 11.21
N ILE A 66 -18.33 -14.53 11.21
CA ILE A 66 -17.76 -15.45 12.20
C ILE A 66 -16.85 -14.65 13.13
N ILE A 67 -17.24 -14.45 14.39
CA ILE A 67 -16.51 -13.60 15.32
C ILE A 67 -15.29 -14.34 15.89
N GLY A 68 -14.10 -13.72 15.76
CA GLY A 68 -12.86 -14.16 16.39
C GLY A 68 -12.35 -15.54 15.95
N GLY A 69 -12.77 -16.05 14.79
CA GLY A 69 -12.20 -17.26 14.19
C GLY A 69 -12.47 -18.57 14.93
N LYS A 70 -13.37 -18.57 15.92
CA LYS A 70 -13.66 -19.76 16.75
C LYS A 70 -14.57 -20.79 16.07
N GLY A 71 -15.00 -20.54 14.83
CA GLY A 71 -15.90 -21.40 14.08
C GLY A 71 -17.20 -21.70 14.82
N ILE A 72 -17.68 -22.95 14.71
CA ILE A 72 -18.95 -23.37 15.34
C ILE A 72 -18.93 -23.35 16.88
N LYS A 73 -17.75 -23.21 17.50
CA LYS A 73 -17.60 -23.02 18.96
C LYS A 73 -17.76 -21.55 19.38
N GLY A 74 -17.80 -20.62 18.41
CA GLY A 74 -17.91 -19.19 18.64
C GLY A 74 -19.28 -18.62 18.25
N THR A 75 -19.30 -17.29 18.09
CA THR A 75 -20.49 -16.56 17.65
C THR A 75 -20.46 -16.40 16.14
N ILE A 76 -21.54 -16.82 15.47
CA ILE A 76 -21.72 -16.69 14.03
C ILE A 76 -23.06 -16.03 13.76
N TYR A 77 -23.07 -15.05 12.86
CA TYR A 77 -24.29 -14.42 12.35
C TYR A 77 -24.48 -14.75 10.87
N ASN A 78 -25.74 -14.82 10.44
CA ASN A 78 -26.08 -14.74 9.03
C ASN A 78 -25.82 -13.30 8.56
N HIS A 79 -25.06 -13.11 7.48
CA HIS A 79 -24.68 -11.77 7.04
C HIS A 79 -25.89 -10.98 6.51
N GLN A 80 -26.80 -11.63 5.77
CA GLN A 80 -27.99 -10.98 5.22
C GLN A 80 -28.98 -10.59 6.30
N THR A 81 -29.37 -11.53 7.18
CA THR A 81 -30.43 -11.29 8.17
C THR A 81 -29.91 -10.66 9.46
N ARG A 82 -28.59 -10.70 9.68
CA ARG A 82 -27.91 -10.24 10.92
C ARG A 82 -28.28 -11.04 12.16
N GLU A 83 -29.00 -12.14 11.99
CA GLU A 83 -29.41 -13.01 13.09
C GLU A 83 -28.30 -13.97 13.48
N LYS A 84 -28.23 -14.28 14.78
CA LYS A 84 -27.28 -15.25 15.31
C LYS A 84 -27.69 -16.67 14.89
N ILE A 85 -26.75 -17.42 14.33
CA ILE A 85 -26.95 -18.83 13.98
C ILE A 85 -26.67 -19.68 15.23
N THR A 86 -27.69 -20.39 15.71
CA THR A 86 -27.60 -21.23 16.93
C THR A 86 -27.55 -22.72 16.62
N LYS A 87 -28.10 -23.15 15.48
CA LYS A 87 -28.10 -24.54 15.02
C LYS A 87 -27.45 -24.62 13.64
N PHE A 88 -26.54 -25.57 13.50
CA PHE A 88 -25.78 -25.78 12.26
C PHE A 88 -26.09 -27.14 11.65
N ASN A 89 -26.48 -27.16 10.38
CA ASN A 89 -26.56 -28.41 9.61
C ASN A 89 -25.15 -28.89 9.19
N LYS A 90 -25.05 -30.14 8.69
CA LYS A 90 -23.77 -30.75 8.31
C LYS A 90 -23.01 -29.91 7.27
N LYS A 91 -23.71 -29.35 6.27
CA LYS A 91 -23.10 -28.52 5.21
C LYS A 91 -22.51 -27.23 5.76
N GLN A 92 -23.25 -26.52 6.62
CA GLN A 92 -22.80 -25.30 7.29
C GLN A 92 -21.55 -25.54 8.13
N LYS A 93 -21.51 -26.65 8.90
CA LYS A 93 -20.33 -26.99 9.71
C LYS A 93 -19.08 -27.13 8.84
N VAL A 94 -19.18 -27.81 7.70
CA VAL A 94 -18.07 -27.98 6.76
C VAL A 94 -17.66 -26.64 6.13
N GLU A 95 -18.62 -25.83 5.71
CA GLU A 95 -18.34 -24.51 5.10
C GLU A 95 -17.65 -23.57 6.09
N ILE A 96 -18.18 -23.46 7.32
CA ILE A 96 -17.60 -22.64 8.39
C ILE A 96 -16.19 -23.12 8.76
N ALA A 97 -15.97 -24.44 8.84
CA ALA A 97 -14.64 -24.98 9.14
C ALA A 97 -13.61 -24.59 8.07
N LYS A 98 -13.98 -24.66 6.78
CA LYS A 98 -13.11 -24.22 5.68
C LYS A 98 -12.81 -22.72 5.73
N LEU A 99 -13.80 -21.89 6.07
CA LEU A 99 -13.61 -20.44 6.21
C LEU A 99 -12.66 -20.11 7.36
N VAL A 100 -12.86 -20.73 8.53
CA VAL A 100 -11.98 -20.55 9.69
C VAL A 100 -10.55 -20.97 9.36
N GLU A 101 -10.39 -22.11 8.68
CA GLU A 101 -9.06 -22.59 8.30
C GLU A 101 -8.38 -21.66 7.29
N TYR A 102 -9.13 -21.13 6.32
CA TYR A 102 -8.64 -20.10 5.41
C TYR A 102 -8.16 -18.86 6.17
N GLY A 103 -8.99 -18.31 7.07
CA GLY A 103 -8.63 -17.12 7.85
C GLY A 103 -7.41 -17.33 8.75
N ARG A 104 -7.37 -18.47 9.46
CA ARG A 104 -6.24 -18.85 10.31
C ARG A 104 -4.95 -18.96 9.50
N THR A 105 -4.99 -19.65 8.37
CA THR A 105 -3.82 -19.88 7.52
C THR A 105 -3.34 -18.59 6.86
N SER A 106 -4.27 -17.73 6.41
CA SER A 106 -3.93 -16.41 5.85
C SER A 106 -3.19 -15.53 6.86
N LEU A 107 -3.70 -15.43 8.09
CA LEU A 107 -3.05 -14.65 9.16
C LEU A 107 -1.71 -15.27 9.54
N HIS A 108 -1.65 -16.59 9.69
CA HIS A 108 -0.43 -17.31 10.05
C HIS A 108 0.69 -17.08 9.03
N TYR A 109 0.42 -17.20 7.72
CA TYR A 109 1.46 -16.98 6.72
C TYR A 109 1.86 -15.51 6.59
N SER A 110 0.92 -14.58 6.78
CA SER A 110 1.25 -13.16 6.84
C SER A 110 2.18 -12.84 8.02
N ASP A 111 1.93 -13.45 9.18
CA ASP A 111 2.77 -13.28 10.37
C ASP A 111 4.13 -13.92 10.16
N LEU A 112 4.16 -15.14 9.62
CA LEU A 112 5.40 -15.87 9.34
C LEU A 112 6.31 -15.07 8.39
N LEU A 113 5.75 -14.54 7.30
CA LEU A 113 6.46 -13.71 6.32
C LEU A 113 7.14 -12.51 6.99
N ASN A 114 6.39 -11.77 7.81
CA ASN A 114 6.87 -10.55 8.42
C ASN A 114 7.82 -10.82 9.60
N ASN A 115 7.42 -11.68 10.54
CA ASN A 115 8.17 -11.94 11.78
C ASN A 115 9.53 -12.59 11.51
N HIS A 116 9.66 -13.38 10.43
CA HIS A 116 10.92 -14.00 10.05
C HIS A 116 11.64 -13.27 8.91
N ASN A 117 11.12 -12.11 8.47
CA ASN A 117 11.67 -11.32 7.37
C ASN A 117 11.96 -12.19 6.14
N LEU A 118 10.99 -13.02 5.73
CA LEU A 118 11.23 -14.07 4.73
C LEU A 118 11.47 -13.52 3.32
N LEU A 119 11.05 -12.29 3.03
CA LEU A 119 11.27 -11.66 1.73
C LEU A 119 12.76 -11.46 1.42
N ARG A 120 13.66 -11.45 2.41
CA ARG A 120 15.12 -11.41 2.19
C ARG A 120 15.67 -12.63 1.44
N PHE A 121 14.90 -13.72 1.39
CA PHE A 121 15.29 -14.98 0.74
C PHE A 121 14.57 -15.22 -0.59
N TYR A 122 13.69 -14.31 -1.01
CA TYR A 122 12.89 -14.46 -2.22
C TYR A 122 12.85 -13.18 -3.01
N THR A 123 13.40 -13.22 -4.23
CA THR A 123 13.38 -12.11 -5.18
C THR A 123 12.69 -12.58 -6.45
N PRO A 124 11.50 -12.07 -6.78
CA PRO A 124 10.83 -12.37 -8.04
C PRO A 124 11.70 -12.02 -9.24
N ALA A 125 11.59 -12.77 -10.34
CA ALA A 125 12.30 -12.46 -11.57
C ALA A 125 11.94 -11.03 -12.06
N GLY A 126 12.96 -10.22 -12.35
CA GLY A 126 12.80 -8.81 -12.76
C GLY A 126 12.56 -7.82 -11.61
N PHE A 127 12.42 -8.29 -10.36
CA PHE A 127 12.40 -7.41 -9.20
C PHE A 127 13.82 -7.01 -8.81
N ILE A 128 14.07 -5.70 -8.69
CA ILE A 128 15.33 -5.16 -8.20
C ILE A 128 15.13 -4.80 -6.73
N PRO A 129 15.79 -5.48 -5.78
CA PRO A 129 15.70 -5.14 -4.37
C PRO A 129 16.16 -3.71 -4.11
N THR A 130 15.36 -2.97 -3.37
CA THR A 130 15.64 -1.58 -3.01
C THR A 130 16.72 -1.50 -1.93
N ASN A 131 17.69 -0.59 -2.09
CA ASN A 131 18.67 -0.26 -1.05
C ASN A 131 18.17 0.95 -0.23
N PRO A 132 17.80 0.79 1.05
CA PRO A 132 17.25 1.88 1.86
C PRO A 132 18.19 3.10 2.00
N ASN A 133 19.50 2.89 1.92
CA ASN A 133 20.49 3.97 2.07
C ASN A 133 20.51 4.95 0.89
N GLU A 134 19.87 4.61 -0.22
CA GLU A 134 19.74 5.50 -1.39
C GLU A 134 18.65 6.56 -1.19
N PHE A 135 17.77 6.39 -0.19
CA PHE A 135 16.64 7.27 0.08
C PHE A 135 16.98 8.24 1.21
N ASP A 136 16.88 9.55 0.93
CA ASP A 136 17.09 10.62 1.91
C ASP A 136 15.98 11.64 1.78
N TYR A 137 14.96 11.50 2.64
CA TYR A 137 13.75 12.33 2.61
C TYR A 137 14.00 13.80 2.96
N LYS A 138 15.13 14.13 3.62
CA LYS A 138 15.45 15.51 4.02
C LYS A 138 15.73 16.40 2.80
N ILE A 139 16.31 15.81 1.75
CA ILE A 139 16.71 16.52 0.53
C ILE A 139 15.85 16.17 -0.68
N ASN A 140 14.75 15.43 -0.48
CA ASN A 140 13.88 15.01 -1.58
C ASN A 140 13.32 16.20 -2.37
N TYR A 141 13.02 17.32 -1.70
CA TYR A 141 12.54 18.53 -2.37
C TYR A 141 13.59 19.09 -3.34
N GLN A 142 14.85 19.23 -2.92
CA GLN A 142 15.93 19.71 -3.80
C GLN A 142 16.26 18.72 -4.91
N LYS A 143 16.29 17.42 -4.61
CA LYS A 143 16.45 16.37 -5.63
C LYS A 143 15.37 16.47 -6.70
N MET A 144 14.12 16.68 -6.30
CA MET A 144 13.00 16.88 -7.21
C MET A 144 13.18 18.15 -8.07
N LEU A 145 13.57 19.28 -7.47
CA LEU A 145 13.85 20.51 -8.23
C LEU A 145 14.98 20.34 -9.24
N GLN A 146 16.07 19.67 -8.84
CA GLN A 146 17.20 19.37 -9.70
C GLN A 146 16.78 18.47 -10.86
N LEU A 147 16.10 17.36 -10.57
CA LEU A 147 15.58 16.44 -11.60
C LEU A 147 14.66 17.15 -12.58
N ARG A 148 13.78 18.04 -12.10
CA ARG A 148 12.92 18.87 -12.96
C ARG A 148 13.75 19.76 -13.88
N LYS A 149 14.79 20.41 -13.36
CA LYS A 149 15.69 21.27 -14.16
C LYS A 149 16.45 20.47 -15.21
N GLU A 150 16.93 19.28 -14.86
CA GLU A 150 17.64 18.37 -15.76
C GLU A 150 16.74 17.85 -16.89
N LEU A 151 15.50 17.46 -16.57
CA LEU A 151 14.53 16.98 -17.56
C LEU A 151 14.00 18.11 -18.46
N GLY A 152 13.86 19.32 -17.94
CA GLY A 152 13.33 20.47 -18.66
C GLY A 152 12.01 20.13 -19.38
N ASN A 153 11.97 20.32 -20.70
CA ASN A 153 10.79 20.04 -21.54
C ASN A 153 10.45 18.54 -21.64
N LYS A 154 11.33 17.63 -21.23
CA LYS A 154 11.06 16.18 -21.19
C LYS A 154 10.35 15.74 -19.90
N SER A 155 10.15 16.65 -18.95
CA SER A 155 9.45 16.35 -17.70
C SER A 155 8.00 15.93 -17.98
N THR A 156 7.63 14.74 -17.53
CA THR A 156 6.26 14.20 -17.63
C THR A 156 5.43 14.45 -16.37
N SER A 157 5.97 15.17 -15.38
CA SER A 157 5.24 15.48 -14.15
C SER A 157 4.07 16.43 -14.44
N LEU A 158 2.92 16.16 -13.81
CA LEU A 158 1.72 17.00 -13.93
C LEU A 158 2.03 18.46 -13.61
N TYR A 159 2.80 18.70 -12.55
CA TYR A 159 3.25 20.04 -12.17
C TYR A 159 4.03 20.77 -13.28
N SER A 160 4.90 20.07 -14.03
CA SER A 160 5.62 20.68 -15.16
C SER A 160 4.71 20.92 -16.36
N GLN A 161 3.76 20.03 -16.63
CA GLN A 161 2.76 20.18 -17.69
C GLN A 161 1.82 21.37 -17.44
N HIS A 162 1.54 21.68 -16.17
CA HIS A 162 0.70 22.79 -15.74
C HIS A 162 1.51 24.04 -15.30
N LYS A 163 2.69 24.26 -15.91
CA LYS A 163 3.48 25.50 -15.76
C LYS A 163 3.88 25.85 -14.31
N GLY A 164 4.04 24.85 -13.45
CA GLY A 164 4.50 25.07 -12.07
C GLY A 164 3.40 25.32 -11.06
N THR A 165 2.16 24.95 -11.36
CA THR A 165 1.08 24.85 -10.37
C THR A 165 0.12 23.74 -10.76
N THR A 166 -0.57 23.15 -9.78
CA THR A 166 -1.72 22.25 -10.02
C THR A 166 -2.96 22.70 -9.25
N THR A 167 -2.91 23.90 -8.64
CA THR A 167 -4.00 24.43 -7.79
C THR A 167 -5.30 24.54 -8.59
N ASP A 168 -5.21 25.02 -9.84
CA ASP A 168 -6.37 25.17 -10.73
C ASP A 168 -7.06 23.85 -11.10
N LEU A 169 -6.42 22.70 -10.86
CA LEU A 169 -7.00 21.38 -11.09
C LEU A 169 -7.85 20.88 -9.92
N TYR A 170 -7.77 21.55 -8.77
CA TYR A 170 -8.45 21.15 -7.55
C TYR A 170 -9.59 22.10 -7.23
N THR A 171 -10.81 21.58 -7.20
CA THR A 171 -12.01 22.29 -6.76
C THR A 171 -12.62 21.56 -5.58
N THR A 172 -12.92 22.26 -4.50
CA THR A 172 -13.57 21.69 -3.31
C THR A 172 -14.64 22.63 -2.78
N ASP A 173 -15.70 22.07 -2.22
CA ASP A 173 -16.77 22.75 -1.49
C ASP A 173 -16.58 22.65 0.04
N ALA A 174 -15.44 22.14 0.49
CA ALA A 174 -15.10 22.02 1.90
C ALA A 174 -15.07 23.39 2.61
N SER A 175 -15.67 23.45 3.80
CA SER A 175 -15.81 24.68 4.60
C SER A 175 -14.49 25.23 5.16
N GLU A 176 -13.42 24.46 5.08
CA GLU A 176 -12.10 24.74 5.67
C GLU A 176 -11.17 25.52 4.72
N ILE A 177 -11.71 26.11 3.65
CA ILE A 177 -10.92 26.89 2.69
C ILE A 177 -10.45 28.20 3.34
N ASP A 178 -9.27 28.17 3.94
CA ASP A 178 -8.33 29.28 3.81
C ASP A 178 -7.68 29.13 2.43
N LYS A 179 -7.86 30.13 1.56
CA LYS A 179 -7.33 30.14 0.17
C LYS A 179 -5.83 30.42 0.10
N ASP A 180 -5.15 30.40 1.24
CA ASP A 180 -3.71 30.57 1.26
C ASP A 180 -3.08 29.38 0.54
N GLU A 181 -2.55 29.66 -0.65
CA GLU A 181 -1.79 28.68 -1.40
C GLU A 181 -0.69 28.12 -0.47
N ILE A 182 -0.60 26.79 -0.37
CA ILE A 182 0.48 26.09 0.33
C ILE A 182 1.77 26.20 -0.50
N ASN A 183 2.12 27.41 -0.91
CA ASN A 183 3.32 27.74 -1.68
C ASN A 183 4.53 27.96 -0.78
N ASN A 184 4.30 28.14 0.53
CA ASN A 184 5.35 28.40 1.49
C ASN A 184 6.03 27.10 1.87
N ILE A 185 7.28 26.97 1.40
CA ILE A 185 8.13 25.84 1.72
C ILE A 185 8.83 26.14 3.04
N PRO A 186 8.73 25.27 4.05
CA PRO A 186 9.40 25.46 5.33
C PRO A 186 10.91 25.72 5.18
N GLU A 187 11.46 26.68 5.94
CA GLU A 187 12.88 27.08 5.84
C GLU A 187 13.86 25.91 6.05
N ASN A 188 13.53 24.98 6.95
CA ASN A 188 14.31 23.78 7.21
C ASN A 188 14.38 22.86 5.98
N ILE A 189 13.35 22.86 5.14
CA ILE A 189 13.37 22.14 3.86
C ILE A 189 14.20 22.91 2.84
N GLN A 190 14.08 24.23 2.74
CA GLN A 190 14.87 25.02 1.78
C GLN A 190 16.40 24.92 2.03
N SER A 191 16.80 24.89 3.30
CA SER A 191 18.20 24.86 3.75
C SER A 191 18.86 23.47 3.77
N ALA A 192 18.11 22.38 3.55
CA ALA A 192 18.59 21.00 3.72
C ALA A 192 19.80 20.61 2.86
N THR A 193 20.06 21.27 1.73
CA THR A 193 21.26 21.07 0.90
C THR A 193 22.54 21.64 1.51
N SER A 194 22.44 22.63 2.41
CA SER A 194 23.59 23.35 2.97
C SER A 194 24.35 22.55 4.04
N GLU A 195 23.72 21.56 4.67
CA GLU A 195 24.33 20.78 5.76
C GLU A 195 25.22 19.63 5.26
N LYS A 196 24.90 19.00 4.13
CA LYS A 196 25.70 17.89 3.57
C LYS A 196 27.06 18.35 3.02
N ASN A 197 27.13 19.57 2.48
CA ASN A 197 28.39 20.16 2.01
C ASN A 197 29.35 20.54 3.15
N LYS A 198 28.85 20.78 4.38
CA LYS A 198 29.73 21.00 5.54
C LYS A 198 30.37 19.71 6.05
N ASN A 199 29.67 18.58 6.00
CA ASN A 199 30.19 17.31 6.50
C ASN A 199 31.19 16.62 5.55
N ASN A 200 31.13 16.89 4.23
CA ASN A 200 32.11 16.37 3.28
C ASN A 200 33.40 17.21 3.16
N GLN A 201 33.52 18.35 3.84
CA GLN A 201 34.76 19.14 3.87
C GLN A 201 35.72 18.76 5.03
N ASN A 202 35.28 17.96 6.00
CA ASN A 202 36.09 17.58 7.17
C ASN A 202 36.80 16.22 7.08
N SER A 203 36.93 15.63 5.89
CA SER A 203 37.70 14.41 5.67
C SER A 203 38.69 14.58 4.51
N SER A 204 39.74 15.38 4.73
CA SER A 204 40.99 15.23 3.99
C SER A 204 41.86 14.16 4.68
N PRO A 205 42.56 13.29 3.93
CA PRO A 205 43.44 12.29 4.53
C PRO A 205 44.63 12.98 5.19
N GLY A 206 44.84 12.70 6.47
CA GLY A 206 46.07 13.08 7.17
C GLY A 206 47.27 12.47 6.46
N LYS A 207 48.26 13.30 6.15
CA LYS A 207 49.59 12.85 5.75
C LYS A 207 50.24 12.20 6.96
N ASP A 208 50.38 10.88 6.95
CA ASP A 208 51.34 10.21 7.81
C ASP A 208 52.75 10.49 7.26
N ASN A 209 53.48 11.35 7.97
CA ASN A 209 54.92 11.48 7.82
C ASN A 209 55.57 10.22 8.40
N LEU A 210 56.23 9.44 7.54
CA LEU A 210 57.38 8.66 7.94
C LEU A 210 58.47 9.63 8.40
N ASP A 211 58.96 9.49 9.63
CA ASP A 211 60.38 9.21 9.91
C ASP A 211 60.70 9.30 11.42
N LYS A 212 61.37 8.22 11.88
CA LYS A 212 62.18 8.02 13.11
C LYS A 212 61.49 7.84 14.45
#